data_AF-A0A9E0H5S9-F1
#
_entry.id   AF-A0A9E0H5S9-F1
#
_cell.length_a   1.000
_cell.length_b   1.000
_cell.length_c   1.000
_cell.angle_alpha   90.00
_cell.angle_beta   90.00
_cell.angle_gamma   90.00
#
_symmetry.space_group_name_H-M   'P 1'
#
loop_
_entity.id
_entity.type
_entity.pdbx_description
1 polymer ?
#
loop_
_entity_poly.entity_id
_entity_poly.type
_entity_poly.pdbx_seq_one_letter_code
_entity_poly.pdbx_strand_id
1 'polypeptide(L)'
;MRARFEHSLGADLSMVRIHDGAESARSASALDARAFTVGSDIHFAAGQYQPEDPFGMHLLAHEVAHTAQQAGHPPVAQAKLNVSTPGDASEDEADRAADAMVAGRPTSVASRPAAVYRSPNGSTSASTGSAGAPAAGPGGTFRKAGSFAQLIKLVEEAEARLAAAGLASTPQEVVHILRGIYYGTSWSMDFEGSGNEGSEMRNIGFDYYTKTTRPDDPRPALGESLFLALRNSAEVTDPAGKGTDFGHIMAGLDAQNWAARTLPTGSGGTGLDVVTWLGDIGGGGGMLAMNRGGAMAPHDPDATAYGKFSLGHDYGASVNIEGDIAGTVGVEVSPDRPFSASLAAYLNATEEGGERYNQRAQLFLEFLGGTVVDGKLADESALIDKLAGDCETFGTIYAITRMQSKGAGTPATVRETGRHIAGASREMATIYVKTLAAALSDPKKPIQAKADMDPGVTAAAPAPTTQFELAALAMEAAEGAKDGAEWADREFDKERRRQGW
;
A
#
# COMPACT_ATOMS: atom_id res chain seq x y z
N MET A 1 0.81 -27.94 19.14
CA MET A 1 1.42 -26.67 19.57
C MET A 1 2.31 -26.82 20.80
N ARG A 2 1.77 -27.00 22.02
CA ARG A 2 2.56 -27.09 23.28
C ARG A 2 3.79 -28.01 23.19
N ALA A 3 3.58 -29.28 22.80
CA ALA A 3 4.68 -30.24 22.67
C ALA A 3 5.79 -29.81 21.68
N ARG A 4 5.45 -29.06 20.62
CA ARG A 4 6.43 -28.51 19.67
C ARG A 4 7.29 -27.45 20.34
N PHE A 5 6.67 -26.51 21.04
CA PHE A 5 7.39 -25.43 21.73
C PHE A 5 8.20 -25.95 22.92
N GLU A 6 7.68 -26.90 23.69
CA GLU A 6 8.42 -27.60 24.75
C GLU A 6 9.66 -28.31 24.19
N HIS A 7 9.51 -28.99 23.05
CA HIS A 7 10.65 -29.64 22.38
C HIS A 7 11.69 -28.63 21.89
N SER A 8 11.27 -27.52 21.29
CA SER A 8 12.17 -26.47 20.82
C SER A 8 12.91 -25.78 21.96
N LEU A 9 12.24 -25.40 23.05
CA LEU A 9 12.85 -24.68 24.19
C LEU A 9 13.58 -25.59 25.17
N GLY A 10 13.25 -26.88 25.22
CA GLY A 10 13.68 -27.76 26.30
C GLY A 10 13.12 -27.39 27.67
N ALA A 11 11.96 -26.72 27.72
CA ALA A 11 11.30 -26.21 28.93
C ALA A 11 9.88 -26.77 29.08
N ASP A 12 9.39 -26.91 30.33
CA ASP A 12 8.01 -27.28 30.62
C ASP A 12 7.08 -26.06 30.48
N LEU A 13 6.07 -26.18 29.61
CA LEU A 13 5.08 -25.13 29.38
C LEU A 13 3.72 -25.46 30.01
N SER A 14 3.63 -26.47 30.88
CA SER A 14 2.40 -26.91 31.53
C SER A 14 1.73 -25.82 32.40
N MET A 15 2.51 -24.86 32.88
CA MET A 15 2.05 -23.74 33.69
C MET A 15 1.63 -22.52 32.88
N VAL A 16 1.90 -22.49 31.57
CA VAL A 16 1.54 -21.35 30.70
C VAL A 16 0.02 -21.24 30.56
N ARG A 17 -0.51 -20.03 30.69
CA ARG A 17 -1.94 -19.70 30.53
C ARG A 17 -2.10 -18.59 29.51
N ILE A 18 -3.12 -18.71 28.66
CA ILE A 18 -3.45 -17.74 27.62
C ILE A 18 -4.76 -17.05 28.01
N HIS A 19 -4.77 -15.72 27.92
CA HIS A 19 -5.91 -14.87 28.24
C HIS A 19 -6.22 -13.94 27.06
N ASP A 20 -7.26 -14.23 26.30
CA ASP A 20 -7.72 -13.48 25.12
C ASP A 20 -9.08 -12.78 25.33
N GLY A 21 -9.58 -12.78 26.58
CA GLY A 21 -10.84 -12.15 26.95
C GLY A 21 -10.80 -10.61 26.98
N ALA A 22 -11.98 -10.00 27.12
CA ALA A 22 -12.15 -8.54 27.06
C ALA A 22 -11.31 -7.75 28.10
N GLU A 23 -10.99 -8.35 29.25
CA GLU A 23 -10.13 -7.72 30.25
C GLU A 23 -8.66 -7.67 29.80
N SER A 24 -8.12 -8.79 29.28
CA SER A 24 -6.80 -8.81 28.64
C SER A 24 -6.71 -7.81 27.50
N ALA A 25 -7.77 -7.73 26.68
CA ALA A 25 -7.81 -6.79 25.57
C ALA A 25 -7.69 -5.33 26.02
N ARG A 26 -8.39 -4.95 27.11
CA ARG A 26 -8.27 -3.62 27.70
C ARG A 26 -6.88 -3.37 28.29
N SER A 27 -6.31 -4.36 28.97
CA SER A 27 -4.98 -4.24 29.57
C SER A 27 -3.89 -4.10 28.51
N ALA A 28 -3.93 -4.91 27.45
CA ALA A 28 -2.98 -4.85 26.34
C ALA A 28 -3.10 -3.51 25.59
N SER A 29 -4.32 -3.03 25.36
CA SER A 29 -4.56 -1.70 24.78
C SER A 29 -4.02 -0.57 25.67
N ALA A 30 -4.18 -0.65 27.00
CA ALA A 30 -3.64 0.35 27.93
C ALA A 30 -2.10 0.37 27.97
N LEU A 31 -1.46 -0.73 27.57
CA LEU A 31 -0.01 -0.87 27.45
C LEU A 31 0.50 -0.57 26.03
N ASP A 32 -0.39 -0.30 25.08
CA ASP A 32 -0.08 -0.19 23.66
C ASP A 32 0.64 -1.45 23.12
N ALA A 33 0.14 -2.63 23.48
CA ALA A 33 0.75 -3.92 23.15
C ALA A 33 -0.23 -4.83 22.41
N ARG A 34 0.29 -5.64 21.47
CA ARG A 34 -0.48 -6.70 20.79
C ARG A 34 -0.70 -7.91 21.71
N ALA A 35 0.30 -8.23 22.51
CA ALA A 35 0.25 -9.17 23.61
C ALA A 35 1.27 -8.76 24.69
N PHE A 36 1.18 -9.35 25.87
CA PHE A 36 2.21 -9.21 26.90
C PHE A 36 2.22 -10.43 27.83
N THR A 37 3.38 -10.68 28.45
CA THR A 37 3.60 -11.81 29.35
C THR A 37 3.97 -11.36 30.77
N VAL A 38 3.26 -11.90 31.76
CA VAL A 38 3.58 -11.74 33.18
C VAL A 38 3.65 -13.11 33.85
N GLY A 39 4.85 -13.52 34.27
CA GLY A 39 5.10 -14.85 34.81
C GLY A 39 4.82 -15.93 33.78
N SER A 40 3.77 -16.72 34.02
CA SER A 40 3.30 -17.76 33.09
C SER A 40 2.00 -17.39 32.38
N ASP A 41 1.49 -16.18 32.59
CA ASP A 41 0.25 -15.69 32.02
C ASP A 41 0.54 -14.79 30.81
N ILE A 42 -0.01 -15.16 29.66
CA ILE A 42 0.08 -14.43 28.38
C ILE A 42 -1.27 -13.79 28.10
N HIS A 43 -1.28 -12.48 27.90
CA HIS A 43 -2.49 -11.69 27.64
C HIS A 43 -2.45 -11.12 26.22
N PHE A 44 -3.51 -11.32 25.44
CA PHE A 44 -3.63 -10.81 24.07
C PHE A 44 -4.58 -9.61 23.97
N ALA A 45 -4.26 -8.66 23.07
CA ALA A 45 -5.21 -7.66 22.64
C ALA A 45 -6.36 -8.29 21.81
N ALA A 46 -7.46 -7.55 21.65
CA ALA A 46 -8.62 -8.04 20.91
C ALA A 46 -8.23 -8.51 19.50
N GLY A 47 -8.55 -9.76 19.19
CA GLY A 47 -8.27 -10.37 17.89
C GLY A 47 -6.80 -10.71 17.63
N GLN A 48 -5.88 -10.58 18.60
CA GLN A 48 -4.45 -10.89 18.38
C GLN A 48 -4.09 -12.36 18.67
N TYR A 49 -4.91 -13.11 19.41
CA TYR A 49 -4.72 -14.54 19.57
C TYR A 49 -5.19 -15.28 18.31
N GLN A 50 -4.27 -15.48 17.37
CA GLN A 50 -4.54 -16.13 16.08
C GLN A 50 -3.51 -17.24 15.81
N PRO A 51 -3.58 -18.39 16.49
CA PRO A 51 -2.58 -19.46 16.34
C PRO A 51 -2.57 -20.09 14.92
N GLU A 52 -3.62 -19.89 14.13
CA GLU A 52 -3.69 -20.35 12.73
C GLU A 52 -3.08 -19.34 11.74
N ASP A 53 -2.82 -18.11 12.17
CA ASP A 53 -2.13 -17.10 11.37
C ASP A 53 -0.61 -17.18 11.63
N PRO A 54 0.27 -17.10 10.61
CA PRO A 54 1.72 -17.16 10.80
C PRO A 54 2.27 -16.13 11.81
N PHE A 55 1.76 -14.90 11.80
CA PHE A 55 2.19 -13.86 12.73
C PHE A 55 1.51 -13.97 14.08
N GLY A 56 0.25 -14.40 14.14
CA GLY A 56 -0.37 -14.74 15.43
C GLY A 56 0.34 -15.90 16.14
N MET A 57 0.80 -16.91 15.39
CA MET A 57 1.61 -18.01 15.90
C MET A 57 3.01 -17.55 16.31
N HIS A 58 3.65 -16.66 15.53
CA HIS A 58 4.95 -16.07 15.90
C HIS A 58 4.82 -15.23 17.17
N LEU A 59 3.82 -14.35 17.27
CA LEU A 59 3.52 -13.56 18.47
C LEU A 59 3.32 -14.47 19.69
N LEU A 60 2.54 -15.54 19.55
CA LEU A 60 2.37 -16.51 20.63
C LEU A 60 3.71 -17.16 21.04
N ALA A 61 4.53 -17.56 20.07
CA ALA A 61 5.84 -18.14 20.35
C ALA A 61 6.76 -17.12 21.04
N HIS A 62 6.74 -15.85 20.62
CA HIS A 62 7.47 -14.75 21.23
C HIS A 62 7.09 -14.57 22.71
N GLU A 63 5.78 -14.50 23.00
CA GLU A 63 5.30 -14.41 24.38
C GLU A 63 5.65 -15.66 25.21
N VAL A 64 5.61 -16.85 24.60
CA VAL A 64 6.09 -18.08 25.26
C VAL A 64 7.58 -18.00 25.59
N ALA A 65 8.41 -17.40 24.72
CA ALA A 65 9.82 -17.17 25.02
C ALA A 65 9.99 -16.28 26.25
N HIS A 66 9.15 -15.25 26.42
CA HIS A 66 9.14 -14.45 27.64
C HIS A 66 8.77 -15.25 28.90
N THR A 67 7.84 -16.21 28.82
CA THR A 67 7.54 -17.08 29.98
C THR A 67 8.77 -17.87 30.42
N ALA A 68 9.56 -18.36 29.45
CA ALA A 68 10.80 -19.09 29.70
C ALA A 68 11.93 -18.18 30.19
N GLN A 69 12.02 -16.93 29.69
CA GLN A 69 12.93 -15.92 30.22
C GLN A 69 12.58 -15.59 31.68
N GLN A 70 11.30 -15.48 32.04
CA GLN A 70 10.89 -15.13 33.41
C GLN A 70 10.95 -16.32 34.40
N ALA A 71 11.16 -17.55 33.92
CA ALA A 71 11.17 -18.75 34.73
C ALA A 71 12.24 -18.70 35.85
N GLY A 72 11.83 -18.91 37.11
CA GLY A 72 12.73 -18.89 38.27
C GLY A 72 12.89 -17.51 38.94
N HIS A 73 12.22 -16.48 38.43
CA HIS A 73 12.06 -15.19 39.12
C HIS A 73 10.66 -15.10 39.76
N PRO A 74 10.51 -14.54 40.98
CA PRO A 74 9.20 -14.35 41.58
C PRO A 74 8.33 -13.45 40.66
N PRO A 75 7.02 -13.75 40.49
CA PRO A 75 6.12 -12.90 39.72
C PRO A 75 6.09 -11.51 40.38
N VAL A 76 6.71 -10.52 39.73
CA VAL A 76 6.84 -9.19 40.30
C VAL A 76 5.53 -8.44 40.08
N ALA A 77 4.61 -8.54 41.04
CA ALA A 77 3.53 -7.57 41.20
C ALA A 77 4.07 -6.34 41.95
N GLN A 78 4.79 -5.45 41.26
CA GLN A 78 5.09 -4.10 41.74
C GLN A 78 4.99 -3.12 40.57
N ALA A 79 4.51 -1.91 40.86
CA ALA A 79 4.03 -0.86 39.94
C ALA A 79 5.06 -0.28 38.92
N LYS A 80 6.14 -1.00 38.62
CA LYS A 80 7.15 -0.64 37.63
C LYS A 80 7.69 -1.93 36.97
N LEU A 81 6.94 -2.45 36.01
CA LEU A 81 7.52 -3.35 35.01
C LEU A 81 8.59 -2.56 34.25
N ASN A 82 9.76 -3.16 34.01
CA ASN A 82 10.74 -2.55 33.12
C ASN A 82 10.14 -2.55 31.71
N VAL A 83 10.10 -1.40 31.07
CA VAL A 83 9.69 -1.31 29.67
C VAL A 83 10.89 -1.77 28.85
N SER A 84 10.78 -2.92 28.17
CA SER A 84 11.74 -3.30 27.14
C SER A 84 11.48 -2.49 25.87
N THR A 85 12.55 -2.10 25.19
CA THR A 85 12.47 -1.39 23.92
C THR A 85 12.76 -2.32 22.75
N PRO A 86 12.08 -2.13 21.59
CA PRO A 86 12.42 -2.85 20.37
C PRO A 86 13.93 -2.78 20.09
N GLY A 87 14.58 -3.94 19.91
CA GLY A 87 16.02 -4.07 19.72
C GLY A 87 16.85 -4.23 21.00
N ASP A 88 16.21 -4.38 22.17
CA ASP A 88 16.91 -4.86 23.36
C ASP A 88 17.30 -6.34 23.18
N ALA A 89 18.42 -6.74 23.77
CA ALA A 89 18.93 -8.12 23.65
C ALA A 89 17.93 -9.21 24.12
N SER A 90 16.98 -8.86 24.98
CA SER A 90 15.91 -9.78 25.44
C SER A 90 14.84 -9.99 24.37
N GLU A 91 14.49 -8.92 23.63
CA GLU A 91 13.52 -8.93 22.53
C GLU A 91 14.11 -9.65 21.31
N ASP A 92 15.35 -9.35 20.94
CA ASP A 92 16.06 -10.05 19.86
C ASP A 92 16.26 -11.55 20.16
N GLU A 93 16.34 -11.93 21.44
CA GLU A 93 16.38 -13.33 21.86
C GLU A 93 14.99 -13.98 21.78
N ALA A 94 13.94 -13.28 22.20
CA ALA A 94 12.56 -13.75 22.11
C ALA A 94 12.13 -13.96 20.65
N ASP A 95 12.44 -13.04 19.74
CA ASP A 95 12.18 -13.16 18.30
C ASP A 95 12.91 -14.36 17.69
N ARG A 96 14.21 -14.52 17.97
CA ARG A 96 14.96 -15.70 17.49
C ARG A 96 14.41 -17.02 18.04
N ALA A 97 13.95 -17.01 19.30
CA ALA A 97 13.33 -18.18 19.90
C ALA A 97 11.98 -18.48 19.26
N ALA A 98 11.17 -17.46 18.97
CA ALA A 98 9.91 -17.57 18.26
C ALA A 98 10.10 -18.16 16.86
N ASP A 99 11.01 -17.62 16.04
CA ASP A 99 11.39 -18.16 14.72
C ASP A 99 11.77 -19.65 14.79
N ALA A 100 12.56 -20.03 15.79
CA ALA A 100 12.97 -21.43 15.98
C ALA A 100 11.80 -22.32 16.41
N MET A 101 10.95 -21.86 17.34
CA MET A 101 9.77 -22.58 17.82
C MET A 101 8.72 -22.80 16.72
N VAL A 102 8.48 -21.79 15.89
CA VAL A 102 7.58 -21.88 14.73
C VAL A 102 8.12 -22.89 13.73
N ALA A 103 9.42 -22.84 13.43
CA ALA A 103 10.11 -23.78 12.55
C ALA A 103 10.35 -25.18 13.15
N GLY A 104 10.01 -25.40 14.44
CA GLY A 104 10.27 -26.66 15.15
C GLY A 104 11.75 -26.98 15.35
N ARG A 105 12.61 -25.96 15.33
CA ARG A 105 14.06 -26.08 15.58
C ARG A 105 14.37 -25.92 17.07
N PRO A 106 15.42 -26.56 17.60
CA PRO A 106 15.90 -26.32 18.96
C PRO A 106 16.36 -24.87 19.16
N THR A 107 16.10 -24.30 20.33
CA THR A 107 16.54 -22.96 20.76
C THR A 107 16.72 -22.91 22.27
N SER A 108 17.42 -21.88 22.76
CA SER A 108 17.60 -21.62 24.19
C SER A 108 17.43 -20.13 24.46
N VAL A 109 16.76 -19.79 25.57
CA VAL A 109 16.60 -18.42 26.04
C VAL A 109 17.25 -18.23 27.41
N ALA A 110 17.86 -17.07 27.65
CA ALA A 110 18.46 -16.74 28.93
C ALA A 110 17.42 -16.25 29.94
N SER A 111 17.44 -16.80 31.17
CA SER A 111 16.57 -16.34 32.26
C SER A 111 16.85 -14.89 32.64
N ARG A 112 15.81 -14.06 32.74
CA ARG A 112 15.83 -12.62 32.99
C ARG A 112 14.63 -12.16 33.85
N PRO A 113 14.72 -11.02 34.56
CA PRO A 113 13.57 -10.44 35.26
C PRO A 113 12.46 -10.03 34.30
N ALA A 114 11.20 -9.99 34.79
CA ALA A 114 10.04 -9.59 34.00
C ALA A 114 10.18 -8.18 33.41
N ALA A 115 9.88 -8.06 32.12
CA ALA A 115 9.77 -6.81 31.37
C ALA A 115 8.46 -6.82 30.58
N VAL A 116 7.90 -5.64 30.33
CA VAL A 116 6.72 -5.47 29.47
C VAL A 116 7.09 -4.65 28.27
N TYR A 117 6.83 -5.23 27.12
CA TYR A 117 6.99 -4.62 25.82
C TYR A 117 5.87 -3.61 25.52
N ARG A 118 6.20 -2.56 24.74
CA ARG A 118 5.24 -1.66 24.10
C ARG A 118 5.48 -1.70 22.59
N SER A 119 4.44 -1.98 21.81
CA SER A 119 4.50 -1.77 20.38
C SER A 119 4.26 -0.28 20.11
N PRO A 120 4.99 0.36 19.20
CA PRO A 120 4.55 1.65 18.70
C PRO A 120 3.31 1.40 17.83
N ASN A 121 2.10 1.64 18.35
CA ASN A 121 1.00 1.98 17.45
C ASN A 121 1.34 3.30 16.77
N GLY A 122 1.02 3.39 15.48
CA GLY A 122 1.42 4.47 14.59
C GLY A 122 1.38 5.87 15.25
N SER A 123 2.56 6.35 15.63
CA SER A 123 2.82 7.78 15.75
C SER A 123 4.28 8.01 15.40
N THR A 124 4.46 8.78 14.34
CA THR A 124 5.74 9.28 13.86
C THR A 124 6.43 10.06 14.98
N SER A 125 7.56 9.56 15.47
CA SER A 125 8.58 10.40 16.08
C SER A 125 9.88 10.19 15.33
N ALA A 126 10.21 11.17 14.49
CA ALA A 126 11.47 11.26 13.79
C ALA A 126 12.63 11.24 14.79
N SER A 127 13.46 10.20 14.78
CA SER A 127 14.82 10.29 15.30
C SER A 127 15.78 10.44 14.12
N THR A 128 16.23 11.67 13.89
CA THR A 128 17.36 11.98 13.03
C THR A 128 18.62 11.34 13.60
N GLY A 129 19.24 10.40 12.89
CA GLY A 129 20.48 9.76 13.33
C GLY A 129 21.17 8.89 12.28
N SER A 130 22.16 9.50 11.61
CA SER A 130 23.37 8.94 10.99
C SER A 130 23.27 7.77 9.98
N ALA A 131 23.81 8.03 8.79
CA ALA A 131 24.19 7.06 7.78
C ALA A 131 24.98 5.88 8.39
N GLY A 132 24.36 4.71 8.41
CA GLY A 132 24.96 3.43 8.76
C GLY A 132 24.16 2.33 8.07
N ALA A 133 24.85 1.39 7.41
CA ALA A 133 24.22 0.28 6.71
C ALA A 133 23.40 -0.61 7.67
N PRO A 134 22.25 -1.18 7.27
CA PRO A 134 21.72 -2.39 7.80
C PRO A 134 22.28 -3.51 6.91
N ALA A 135 23.51 -3.92 7.23
CA ALA A 135 23.70 -5.36 7.34
C ALA A 135 22.89 -5.79 8.57
N ALA A 136 22.30 -7.00 8.55
CA ALA A 136 21.57 -7.57 9.67
C ALA A 136 22.14 -7.06 11.01
N GLY A 137 21.29 -6.44 11.85
CA GLY A 137 21.74 -6.02 13.18
C GLY A 137 22.35 -7.22 13.91
N PRO A 138 23.26 -7.02 14.87
CA PRO A 138 23.78 -8.12 15.67
C PRO A 138 22.60 -8.83 16.36
N GLY A 139 22.14 -9.95 15.79
CA GLY A 139 20.90 -10.62 16.23
C GLY A 139 20.00 -11.16 15.10
N GLY A 140 20.17 -10.76 13.84
CA GLY A 140 19.34 -11.26 12.74
C GLY A 140 17.99 -10.55 12.57
N THR A 141 17.77 -9.43 13.25
CA THR A 141 16.58 -8.58 13.11
C THR A 141 16.75 -7.57 11.96
N PHE A 142 15.74 -7.48 11.09
CA PHE A 142 15.68 -6.54 9.95
C PHE A 142 14.96 -5.25 10.34
N ARG A 143 15.30 -4.14 9.68
CA ARG A 143 14.72 -2.81 9.91
C ARG A 143 14.28 -2.18 8.61
N LYS A 144 13.34 -1.23 8.67
CA LYS A 144 12.94 -0.39 7.53
C LYS A 144 14.16 0.18 6.82
N ALA A 145 14.17 0.11 5.49
CA ALA A 145 15.18 0.71 4.64
C ALA A 145 15.06 2.25 4.64
N GLY A 146 16.17 2.92 4.97
CA GLY A 146 16.36 4.37 4.84
C GLY A 146 17.17 4.78 3.61
N SER A 147 17.50 3.84 2.71
CA SER A 147 18.07 4.15 1.40
C SER A 147 17.82 3.02 0.40
N PHE A 148 18.03 3.28 -0.90
CA PHE A 148 17.83 2.27 -1.93
C PHE A 148 18.76 1.06 -1.77
N ALA A 149 20.02 1.29 -1.37
CA ALA A 149 20.96 0.20 -1.09
C ALA A 149 20.43 -0.73 0.02
N GLN A 150 19.78 -0.17 1.04
CA GLN A 150 19.20 -0.95 2.13
C GLN A 150 17.97 -1.73 1.67
N LEU A 151 17.11 -1.12 0.85
CA LEU A 151 15.96 -1.79 0.24
C LEU A 151 16.40 -2.99 -0.60
N ILE A 152 17.41 -2.80 -1.45
CA ILE A 152 17.97 -3.88 -2.28
C ILE A 152 18.45 -5.05 -1.40
N LYS A 153 19.10 -4.78 -0.25
CA LYS A 153 19.51 -5.85 0.68
C LYS A 153 18.33 -6.60 1.32
N LEU A 154 17.24 -5.92 1.63
CA LEU A 154 16.02 -6.60 2.11
C LEU A 154 15.45 -7.51 1.01
N VAL A 155 15.45 -7.05 -0.24
CA VAL A 155 14.96 -7.84 -1.39
C VAL A 155 15.88 -9.05 -1.67
N GLU A 156 17.20 -8.86 -1.67
CA GLU A 156 18.17 -9.97 -1.83
C GLU A 156 17.94 -11.08 -0.78
N GLU A 157 17.72 -10.70 0.47
CA GLU A 157 17.43 -11.67 1.53
C GLU A 157 16.07 -12.35 1.32
N ALA A 158 15.05 -11.59 0.91
CA ALA A 158 13.73 -12.15 0.64
C ALA A 158 13.76 -13.16 -0.50
N GLU A 159 14.46 -12.87 -1.58
CA GLU A 159 14.72 -13.81 -2.68
C GLU A 159 15.35 -15.10 -2.17
N ALA A 160 16.41 -15.00 -1.37
CA ALA A 160 17.11 -16.16 -0.83
C ALA A 160 16.19 -17.03 0.06
N ARG A 161 15.37 -16.40 0.91
CA ARG A 161 14.43 -17.11 1.80
C ARG A 161 13.28 -17.76 1.05
N LEU A 162 12.70 -17.07 0.07
CA LEU A 162 11.64 -17.62 -0.78
C LEU A 162 12.15 -18.82 -1.59
N ALA A 163 13.36 -18.73 -2.15
CA ALA A 163 14.00 -19.83 -2.86
C ALA A 163 14.29 -21.02 -1.93
N ALA A 164 14.84 -20.77 -0.73
CA ALA A 164 15.10 -21.82 0.25
C ALA A 164 13.82 -22.52 0.74
N ALA A 165 12.70 -21.80 0.80
CA ALA A 165 11.38 -22.34 1.12
C ALA A 165 10.70 -23.05 -0.07
N GLY A 166 11.29 -22.99 -1.27
CA GLY A 166 10.69 -23.53 -2.49
C GLY A 166 9.46 -22.76 -2.98
N LEU A 167 9.27 -21.51 -2.54
CA LEU A 167 8.16 -20.65 -2.93
C LEU A 167 8.42 -19.89 -4.24
N ALA A 168 9.69 -19.59 -4.55
CA ALA A 168 10.05 -18.91 -5.78
C ALA A 168 11.31 -19.52 -6.41
N SER A 169 11.26 -19.71 -7.72
CA SER A 169 12.36 -20.18 -8.56
C SER A 169 12.76 -19.17 -9.64
N THR A 170 11.88 -18.19 -9.90
CA THR A 170 12.08 -17.14 -10.90
C THR A 170 11.91 -15.74 -10.29
N PRO A 171 12.54 -14.71 -10.88
CA PRO A 171 12.33 -13.31 -10.48
C PRO A 171 10.88 -12.85 -10.55
N GLN A 172 10.10 -13.36 -11.52
CA GLN A 172 8.67 -13.07 -11.66
C GLN A 172 7.86 -13.63 -10.49
N GLU A 173 8.16 -14.85 -10.02
CA GLU A 173 7.52 -15.42 -8.82
C GLU A 173 7.87 -14.63 -7.56
N VAL A 174 9.11 -14.15 -7.44
CA VAL A 174 9.52 -13.25 -6.35
C VAL A 174 8.67 -11.98 -6.35
N VAL A 175 8.55 -11.31 -7.50
CA VAL A 175 7.71 -10.10 -7.65
C VAL A 175 6.27 -10.40 -7.27
N HIS A 176 5.70 -11.49 -7.78
CA HIS A 176 4.32 -11.89 -7.51
C HIS A 176 4.06 -12.10 -6.00
N ILE A 177 4.97 -12.79 -5.31
CA ILE A 177 4.88 -13.05 -3.88
C ILE A 177 5.07 -11.76 -3.05
N LEU A 178 6.10 -10.97 -3.35
CA LEU A 178 6.39 -9.73 -2.62
C LEU A 178 5.30 -8.67 -2.81
N ARG A 179 4.64 -8.62 -3.96
CA ARG A 179 3.43 -7.80 -4.20
C ARG A 179 2.34 -8.07 -3.16
N GLY A 180 2.24 -9.32 -2.67
CA GLY A 180 1.31 -9.69 -1.60
C GLY A 180 1.53 -9.00 -0.25
N ILE A 181 2.69 -8.38 -0.02
CA ILE A 181 2.98 -7.55 1.16
C ILE A 181 2.26 -6.20 1.08
N TYR A 182 2.02 -5.69 -0.13
CA TYR A 182 1.52 -4.33 -0.35
C TYR A 182 0.06 -4.30 -0.79
N TYR A 183 -0.36 -5.27 -1.61
CA TYR A 183 -1.68 -5.27 -2.24
C TYR A 183 -2.35 -6.66 -2.28
N GLY A 184 -3.68 -6.69 -2.43
CA GLY A 184 -4.41 -7.88 -2.91
C GLY A 184 -4.41 -9.10 -1.99
N THR A 185 -4.10 -8.93 -0.70
CA THR A 185 -4.17 -10.03 0.29
C THR A 185 -4.84 -9.53 1.57
N SER A 186 -5.08 -10.44 2.51
CA SER A 186 -5.60 -10.06 3.84
C SER A 186 -4.50 -9.60 4.80
N TRP A 187 -3.24 -9.72 4.42
CA TRP A 187 -2.07 -9.32 5.22
C TRP A 187 -1.28 -8.18 4.57
N SER A 188 -1.81 -7.62 3.48
CA SER A 188 -1.17 -6.53 2.76
C SER A 188 -1.36 -5.20 3.49
N MET A 189 -0.44 -4.28 3.22
CA MET A 189 -0.48 -2.92 3.77
C MET A 189 -1.81 -2.21 3.53
N ASP A 190 -2.39 -2.34 2.33
CA ASP A 190 -3.65 -1.71 1.94
C ASP A 190 -4.88 -2.30 2.65
N PHE A 191 -4.74 -3.48 3.28
CA PHE A 191 -5.81 -4.13 4.04
C PHE A 191 -5.85 -3.67 5.50
N GLU A 192 -4.71 -3.48 6.18
CA GLU A 192 -4.67 -3.24 7.63
C GLU A 192 -4.55 -1.75 8.04
N GLY A 193 -4.57 -0.81 7.09
CA GLY A 193 -4.29 0.62 7.34
C GLY A 193 -5.48 1.58 7.38
N SER A 194 -6.68 1.19 6.92
CA SER A 194 -7.86 2.06 7.00
C SER A 194 -8.64 1.78 8.26
N GLY A 195 -8.72 2.72 9.19
CA GLY A 195 -9.53 2.67 10.42
C GLY A 195 -11.05 2.52 10.23
N ASN A 196 -11.48 1.89 9.13
CA ASN A 196 -12.76 1.30 8.83
C ASN A 196 -12.46 0.25 7.74
N GLU A 197 -12.84 -1.00 7.97
CA GLU A 197 -12.90 -2.11 6.99
C GLU A 197 -11.77 -2.11 5.95
N GLY A 198 -10.77 -2.98 6.15
CA GLY A 198 -9.75 -3.27 5.14
C GLY A 198 -10.39 -3.34 3.77
N SER A 199 -9.84 -2.62 2.80
CA SER A 199 -10.60 -2.28 1.60
C SER A 199 -10.75 -3.52 0.71
N GLU A 200 -11.70 -4.41 1.03
CA GLU A 200 -12.08 -5.56 0.23
C GLU A 200 -12.38 -5.12 -1.21
N MET A 201 -12.95 -3.92 -1.38
CA MET A 201 -13.19 -3.28 -2.66
C MET A 201 -11.90 -2.98 -3.46
N ARG A 202 -10.78 -2.64 -2.80
CA ARG A 202 -9.48 -2.49 -3.49
C ARG A 202 -8.96 -3.84 -3.94
N ASN A 203 -9.03 -4.88 -3.11
CA ASN A 203 -8.65 -6.24 -3.51
C ASN A 203 -9.52 -6.74 -4.69
N ILE A 204 -10.84 -6.56 -4.61
CA ILE A 204 -11.78 -6.88 -5.69
C ILE A 204 -11.42 -6.11 -6.97
N GLY A 205 -11.14 -4.81 -6.86
CA GLY A 205 -10.72 -3.99 -7.99
C GLY A 205 -9.42 -4.49 -8.60
N PHE A 206 -8.40 -4.72 -7.79
CA PHE A 206 -7.09 -5.22 -8.20
C PHE A 206 -7.23 -6.54 -8.97
N ASP A 207 -7.92 -7.53 -8.39
CA ASP A 207 -8.15 -8.83 -9.01
C ASP A 207 -9.00 -8.72 -10.28
N TYR A 208 -10.02 -7.86 -10.27
CA TYR A 208 -10.89 -7.65 -11.42
C TYR A 208 -10.12 -7.07 -12.61
N TYR A 209 -9.25 -6.09 -12.37
CA TYR A 209 -8.53 -5.39 -13.43
C TYR A 209 -7.30 -6.14 -13.91
N THR A 210 -6.52 -6.76 -13.02
CA THR A 210 -5.27 -7.47 -13.36
C THR A 210 -5.48 -8.93 -13.74
N LYS A 211 -6.54 -9.58 -13.21
CA LYS A 211 -6.71 -11.04 -13.22
C LYS A 211 -5.49 -11.80 -12.70
N THR A 212 -4.72 -11.19 -11.79
CA THR A 212 -3.62 -11.85 -11.10
C THR A 212 -4.14 -13.02 -10.26
N THR A 213 -3.29 -14.01 -9.99
CA THR A 213 -3.59 -15.02 -8.97
C THR A 213 -3.32 -14.47 -7.57
N ARG A 214 -3.97 -15.02 -6.55
CA ARG A 214 -3.59 -14.73 -5.17
C ARG A 214 -2.16 -15.24 -4.92
N PRO A 215 -1.20 -14.40 -4.48
CA PRO A 215 0.13 -14.90 -4.19
C PRO A 215 0.18 -15.76 -2.95
N ASP A 216 1.17 -16.64 -2.91
CA ASP A 216 1.51 -17.42 -1.73
C ASP A 216 1.89 -16.49 -0.56
N ASP A 217 1.56 -16.93 0.67
CA ASP A 217 1.86 -16.16 1.88
C ASP A 217 3.38 -16.18 2.16
N PRO A 218 4.08 -15.03 2.07
CA PRO A 218 5.52 -14.99 2.28
C PRO A 218 5.90 -15.06 3.77
N ARG A 219 4.97 -14.81 4.69
CA ARG A 219 5.26 -14.62 6.13
C ARG A 219 5.99 -15.81 6.76
N PRO A 220 5.63 -17.08 6.50
CA PRO A 220 6.37 -18.23 7.04
C PRO A 220 7.81 -18.32 6.53
N ALA A 221 8.08 -17.93 5.28
CA ALA A 221 9.40 -18.01 4.68
C ALA A 221 10.29 -16.82 5.06
N LEU A 222 9.72 -15.61 5.09
CA LEU A 222 10.45 -14.39 5.40
C LEU A 222 10.72 -14.24 6.90
N GLY A 223 9.80 -14.70 7.76
CA GLY A 223 9.79 -14.35 9.18
C GLY A 223 9.27 -12.92 9.42
N GLU A 224 8.80 -12.64 10.64
CA GLU A 224 8.10 -11.38 10.97
C GLU A 224 9.01 -10.16 10.75
N SER A 225 10.28 -10.22 11.19
CA SER A 225 11.19 -9.07 11.10
C SER A 225 11.50 -8.63 9.66
N LEU A 226 11.77 -9.57 8.75
CA LEU A 226 12.04 -9.24 7.34
C LEU A 226 10.77 -8.78 6.61
N PHE A 227 9.64 -9.44 6.85
CA PHE A 227 8.36 -9.02 6.27
C PHE A 227 8.01 -7.59 6.71
N LEU A 228 8.10 -7.28 8.00
CA LEU A 228 7.81 -5.94 8.51
C LEU A 228 8.83 -4.92 8.00
N ALA A 229 10.10 -5.28 7.87
CA ALA A 229 11.11 -4.41 7.28
C ALA A 229 10.77 -4.05 5.83
N LEU A 230 10.41 -5.03 4.99
CA LEU A 230 9.95 -4.79 3.62
C LEU A 230 8.68 -3.95 3.61
N ARG A 231 7.65 -4.37 4.34
CA ARG A 231 6.37 -3.67 4.43
C ARG A 231 6.55 -2.21 4.80
N ASN A 232 7.31 -1.92 5.86
CA ASN A 232 7.55 -0.55 6.30
C ASN A 232 8.43 0.26 5.34
N SER A 233 9.07 -0.40 4.37
CA SER A 233 9.85 0.17 3.27
C SER A 233 9.04 0.30 1.97
N ALA A 234 7.71 0.34 2.04
CA ALA A 234 6.86 0.65 0.88
C ALA A 234 7.30 1.95 0.19
N GLU A 235 7.63 2.96 0.98
CA GLU A 235 8.22 4.21 0.48
C GLU A 235 9.64 4.36 1.03
N VAL A 236 10.59 4.57 0.12
CA VAL A 236 12.01 4.76 0.46
C VAL A 236 12.50 6.05 -0.19
N THR A 237 13.13 6.91 0.61
CA THR A 237 13.85 8.09 0.14
C THR A 237 15.32 7.92 0.48
N ASP A 238 16.16 7.98 -0.55
CA ASP A 238 17.62 7.96 -0.44
C ASP A 238 18.14 9.27 0.18
N PRO A 239 19.25 9.26 0.93
CA PRO A 239 19.87 10.49 1.45
C PRO A 239 20.16 11.57 0.40
N ALA A 240 20.34 11.19 -0.87
CA ALA A 240 20.49 12.13 -1.98
C ALA A 240 19.18 12.86 -2.37
N GLY A 241 18.06 12.54 -1.73
CA GLY A 241 16.73 13.12 -1.94
C GLY A 241 15.87 12.38 -2.97
N LYS A 242 16.41 11.37 -3.65
CA LYS A 242 15.67 10.52 -4.59
C LYS A 242 14.70 9.61 -3.84
N GLY A 243 13.48 9.45 -4.33
CA GLY A 243 12.47 8.60 -3.69
C GLY A 243 11.88 7.58 -4.66
N THR A 244 11.30 6.51 -4.12
CA THR A 244 10.49 5.56 -4.87
C THR A 244 9.46 4.90 -3.96
N ASP A 245 8.33 4.52 -4.54
CA ASP A 245 7.32 3.65 -3.94
C ASP A 245 7.53 2.22 -4.43
N PHE A 246 8.11 1.39 -3.56
CA PHE A 246 8.37 -0.02 -3.82
C PHE A 246 7.09 -0.85 -3.90
N GLY A 247 6.01 -0.45 -3.22
CA GLY A 247 4.70 -1.09 -3.37
C GLY A 247 4.15 -0.92 -4.78
N HIS A 248 4.25 0.29 -5.35
CA HIS A 248 3.86 0.59 -6.73
C HIS A 248 4.76 -0.11 -7.76
N ILE A 249 6.07 -0.24 -7.48
CA ILE A 249 6.96 -1.08 -8.30
C ILE A 249 6.42 -2.52 -8.35
N MET A 250 6.07 -3.10 -7.20
CA MET A 250 5.56 -4.47 -7.15
C MET A 250 4.22 -4.63 -7.86
N ALA A 251 3.29 -3.68 -7.68
CA ALA A 251 2.00 -3.69 -8.35
C ALA A 251 2.14 -3.63 -9.88
N GLY A 252 2.97 -2.71 -10.38
CA GLY A 252 3.21 -2.53 -11.81
C GLY A 252 3.90 -3.74 -12.44
N LEU A 253 5.00 -4.22 -11.83
CA LEU A 253 5.73 -5.36 -12.36
C LEU A 253 4.92 -6.66 -12.35
N ASP A 254 4.10 -6.90 -11.32
CA ASP A 254 3.22 -8.08 -11.32
C ASP A 254 2.18 -7.99 -12.44
N ALA A 255 1.49 -6.84 -12.57
CA ALA A 255 0.41 -6.65 -13.55
C ALA A 255 0.87 -6.86 -15.02
N GLN A 256 2.14 -6.62 -15.33
CA GLN A 256 2.71 -6.87 -16.66
C GLN A 256 2.69 -8.36 -17.08
N ASN A 257 2.61 -9.29 -16.12
CA ASN A 257 2.70 -10.73 -16.39
C ASN A 257 1.35 -11.40 -16.66
N TRP A 258 0.24 -10.69 -16.52
CA TRP A 258 -1.10 -11.27 -16.53
C TRP A 258 -1.98 -10.72 -17.67
N ALA A 259 -2.81 -11.60 -18.25
CA ALA A 259 -3.80 -11.20 -19.26
C ALA A 259 -5.01 -10.59 -18.56
N ALA A 260 -5.32 -9.33 -18.81
CA ALA A 260 -6.26 -8.63 -17.93
C ALA A 260 -7.56 -8.18 -18.62
N ARG A 261 -8.35 -7.34 -17.94
CA ARG A 261 -9.56 -6.75 -18.51
C ARG A 261 -9.23 -5.37 -19.06
N THR A 262 -9.51 -5.14 -20.34
CA THR A 262 -9.42 -3.82 -20.95
C THR A 262 -10.54 -2.93 -20.41
N LEU A 263 -10.20 -1.75 -19.90
CA LEU A 263 -11.15 -0.65 -19.85
C LEU A 263 -11.49 -0.20 -21.29
N PRO A 264 -12.63 0.46 -21.51
CA PRO A 264 -12.94 1.10 -22.80
C PRO A 264 -11.92 2.16 -23.21
N THR A 265 -11.15 2.69 -22.26
CA THR A 265 -9.94 3.50 -22.49
C THR A 265 -8.85 2.58 -23.03
N GLY A 266 -8.41 2.82 -24.26
CA GLY A 266 -7.57 1.92 -25.06
C GLY A 266 -6.15 1.64 -24.56
N SER A 267 -5.90 1.62 -23.25
CA SER A 267 -4.60 1.41 -22.63
C SER A 267 -4.38 -0.07 -22.25
N GLY A 268 -4.16 -0.91 -23.27
CA GLY A 268 -3.26 -2.07 -23.16
C GLY A 268 -3.75 -3.35 -22.48
N GLY A 269 -4.85 -3.39 -21.73
CA GLY A 269 -5.52 -4.64 -21.36
C GLY A 269 -4.82 -5.55 -20.34
N THR A 270 -3.77 -5.08 -19.66
CA THR A 270 -3.09 -5.78 -18.54
C THR A 270 -3.53 -5.29 -17.16
N GLY A 271 -4.35 -4.22 -17.08
CA GLY A 271 -4.75 -3.60 -15.81
C GLY A 271 -3.62 -2.78 -15.16
N LEU A 272 -2.42 -2.78 -15.76
CA LEU A 272 -1.23 -2.05 -15.32
C LEU A 272 -1.53 -0.59 -15.01
N ASP A 273 -2.16 0.12 -15.95
CA ASP A 273 -2.46 1.56 -15.76
C ASP A 273 -3.36 1.77 -14.54
N VAL A 274 -4.34 0.88 -14.36
CA VAL A 274 -5.34 0.99 -13.30
C VAL A 274 -4.74 0.75 -11.90
N VAL A 275 -3.72 -0.11 -11.79
CA VAL A 275 -3.05 -0.40 -10.51
C VAL A 275 -1.79 0.45 -10.29
N THR A 276 -1.49 1.37 -11.21
CA THR A 276 -0.41 2.35 -11.12
C THR A 276 -0.98 3.74 -11.39
N TRP A 277 -0.51 4.42 -12.43
CA TRP A 277 -0.72 5.84 -12.65
C TRP A 277 -2.19 6.24 -12.85
N LEU A 278 -2.97 5.51 -13.64
CA LEU A 278 -4.36 5.89 -13.96
C LEU A 278 -5.28 5.72 -12.75
N GLY A 279 -5.04 4.68 -11.95
CA GLY A 279 -5.74 4.48 -10.68
C GLY A 279 -5.59 5.68 -9.76
N ASP A 280 -4.38 6.21 -9.71
CA ASP A 280 -4.03 7.35 -8.88
C ASP A 280 -4.58 8.67 -9.42
N ILE A 281 -4.23 9.07 -10.65
CA ILE A 281 -4.65 10.38 -11.17
C ILE A 281 -6.14 10.42 -11.51
N GLY A 282 -6.70 9.31 -12.00
CA GLY A 282 -8.14 9.18 -12.25
C GLY A 282 -8.93 9.12 -10.94
N GLY A 283 -8.45 8.39 -9.95
CA GLY A 283 -9.00 8.40 -8.59
C GLY A 283 -8.95 9.79 -7.96
N GLY A 284 -7.84 10.52 -8.15
CA GLY A 284 -7.68 11.91 -7.75
C GLY A 284 -8.71 12.83 -8.41
N GLY A 285 -8.97 12.66 -9.71
CA GLY A 285 -10.01 13.38 -10.43
C GLY A 285 -11.41 13.09 -9.89
N GLY A 286 -11.71 11.82 -9.61
CA GLY A 286 -12.96 11.41 -8.97
C GLY A 286 -13.15 12.01 -7.57
N MET A 287 -12.11 11.95 -6.73
CA MET A 287 -12.11 12.53 -5.39
C MET A 287 -12.23 14.06 -5.40
N LEU A 288 -11.58 14.73 -6.35
CA LEU A 288 -11.68 16.17 -6.54
C LEU A 288 -13.11 16.56 -6.93
N ALA A 289 -13.71 15.84 -7.89
CA ALA A 289 -15.09 16.04 -8.29
C ALA A 289 -16.08 15.78 -7.13
N MET A 290 -15.87 14.70 -6.35
CA MET A 290 -16.69 14.40 -5.18
C MET A 290 -16.59 15.47 -4.10
N ASN A 291 -15.37 16.00 -3.87
CA ASN A 291 -15.17 17.10 -2.94
C ASN A 291 -15.96 18.32 -3.38
N ARG A 292 -15.77 18.78 -4.62
CA ARG A 292 -16.48 19.96 -5.16
C ARG A 292 -17.99 19.77 -5.22
N GLY A 293 -18.44 18.55 -5.52
CA GLY A 293 -19.85 18.17 -5.60
C GLY A 293 -20.55 17.93 -4.26
N GLY A 294 -19.85 18.10 -3.13
CA GLY A 294 -20.43 17.96 -1.79
C GLY A 294 -20.67 16.52 -1.35
N ALA A 295 -20.08 15.53 -2.02
CA ALA A 295 -20.13 14.12 -1.64
C ALA A 295 -19.05 13.75 -0.58
N MET A 296 -18.30 14.74 -0.08
CA MET A 296 -17.25 14.57 0.92
C MET A 296 -17.22 15.75 1.91
N ALA A 297 -16.70 15.49 3.11
CA ALA A 297 -16.44 16.52 4.13
C ALA A 297 -14.92 16.68 4.40
N PRO A 298 -14.41 17.90 4.58
CA PRO A 298 -15.12 19.17 4.36
C PRO A 298 -15.42 19.38 2.86
N HIS A 299 -16.61 19.90 2.56
CA HIS A 299 -16.99 20.28 1.19
C HIS A 299 -16.21 21.54 0.80
N ASP A 300 -15.47 21.44 -0.30
CA ASP A 300 -14.74 22.57 -0.87
C ASP A 300 -14.97 22.65 -2.40
N PRO A 301 -15.82 23.58 -2.88
CA PRO A 301 -16.08 23.78 -4.30
C PRO A 301 -14.88 24.37 -5.05
N ASP A 302 -13.91 24.97 -4.34
CA ASP A 302 -12.73 25.62 -4.89
C ASP A 302 -11.46 24.78 -4.69
N ALA A 303 -11.60 23.55 -4.19
CA ALA A 303 -10.47 22.62 -4.03
C ALA A 303 -9.73 22.50 -5.35
N THR A 304 -8.39 22.57 -5.35
CA THR A 304 -7.59 22.56 -6.59
C THR A 304 -6.93 21.21 -6.84
N ALA A 305 -6.52 20.97 -8.08
CA ALA A 305 -5.74 19.78 -8.42
C ALA A 305 -4.40 19.76 -7.70
N TYR A 306 -3.69 20.89 -7.54
CA TYR A 306 -2.49 20.97 -6.70
C TYR A 306 -2.79 20.60 -5.26
N GLY A 307 -3.86 21.12 -4.66
CA GLY A 307 -4.24 20.74 -3.30
C GLY A 307 -4.47 19.23 -3.11
N LYS A 308 -4.86 18.51 -4.17
CA LYS A 308 -4.99 17.03 -4.14
C LYS A 308 -3.70 16.30 -4.50
N PHE A 309 -2.97 16.81 -5.48
CA PHE A 309 -1.76 16.21 -6.04
C PHE A 309 -0.47 16.60 -5.29
N SER A 310 -0.48 17.59 -4.41
CA SER A 310 0.72 18.07 -3.72
C SER A 310 0.74 17.77 -2.22
N LEU A 311 -0.41 17.40 -1.63
CA LEU A 311 -0.54 17.14 -0.20
C LEU A 311 -0.44 15.64 0.08
N GLY A 312 0.79 15.16 0.28
CA GLY A 312 1.06 13.78 0.68
C GLY A 312 1.46 12.85 -0.47
N HIS A 313 1.32 11.55 -0.22
CA HIS A 313 1.70 10.46 -1.14
C HIS A 313 0.51 9.95 -1.99
N ASP A 314 -0.69 10.50 -1.76
CA ASP A 314 -1.92 10.00 -2.37
C ASP A 314 -2.15 10.58 -3.79
N TYR A 315 -2.66 9.74 -4.70
CA TYR A 315 -3.11 10.10 -6.06
C TYR A 315 -2.00 10.54 -7.05
N GLY A 316 -0.84 9.86 -6.99
CA GLY A 316 0.12 9.86 -8.10
C GLY A 316 1.25 10.87 -7.98
N ALA A 317 1.55 11.35 -6.77
CA ALA A 317 2.52 12.42 -6.52
C ALA A 317 3.78 11.94 -5.79
N SER A 318 4.85 12.75 -5.88
CA SER A 318 6.09 12.56 -5.13
C SER A 318 6.70 11.15 -5.30
N VAL A 319 6.81 10.34 -4.26
CA VAL A 319 7.40 8.99 -4.33
C VAL A 319 6.53 7.99 -5.09
N ASN A 320 5.21 8.23 -5.13
CA ASN A 320 4.26 7.35 -5.81
C ASN A 320 4.48 7.40 -7.35
N ILE A 321 4.60 8.60 -7.96
CA ILE A 321 4.90 8.70 -9.40
C ILE A 321 6.24 8.04 -9.76
N GLU A 322 7.22 8.13 -8.86
CA GLU A 322 8.51 7.47 -9.03
C GLU A 322 8.36 5.94 -9.02
N GLY A 323 7.47 5.40 -8.19
CA GLY A 323 7.10 3.98 -8.14
C GLY A 323 6.32 3.52 -9.38
N ASP A 324 5.33 4.31 -9.83
CA ASP A 324 4.57 4.03 -11.07
C ASP A 324 5.48 3.93 -12.29
N ILE A 325 6.36 4.91 -12.46
CA ILE A 325 7.34 4.94 -13.55
C ILE A 325 8.24 3.71 -13.46
N ALA A 326 8.75 3.41 -12.26
CA ALA A 326 9.63 2.30 -12.03
C ALA A 326 8.95 0.94 -12.31
N GLY A 327 7.70 0.76 -11.90
CA GLY A 327 6.90 -0.45 -12.13
C GLY A 327 6.36 -0.59 -13.56
N THR A 328 6.42 0.46 -14.38
CA THR A 328 5.89 0.47 -15.76
C THR A 328 7.00 0.40 -16.80
N VAL A 329 7.97 1.32 -16.72
CA VAL A 329 9.03 1.49 -17.73
C VAL A 329 10.44 1.47 -17.14
N GLY A 330 10.58 1.45 -15.83
CA GLY A 330 11.88 1.57 -15.16
C GLY A 330 12.59 0.24 -14.96
N VAL A 331 12.06 -0.61 -14.09
CA VAL A 331 12.69 -1.87 -13.69
C VAL A 331 12.41 -2.95 -14.73
N GLU A 332 13.46 -3.58 -15.24
CA GLU A 332 13.34 -4.70 -16.19
C GLU A 332 13.56 -6.03 -15.48
N VAL A 333 12.53 -6.89 -15.45
CA VAL A 333 12.62 -8.23 -14.87
C VAL A 333 12.91 -9.25 -15.98
N SER A 334 14.00 -10.00 -15.85
CA SER A 334 14.36 -11.06 -16.81
C SER A 334 14.61 -12.39 -16.12
N PRO A 335 14.37 -13.54 -16.77
CA PRO A 335 14.60 -14.85 -16.16
C PRO A 335 16.06 -15.10 -15.72
N ASP A 336 17.02 -14.43 -16.37
CA ASP A 336 18.45 -14.64 -16.20
C ASP A 336 19.09 -13.70 -15.15
N ARG A 337 18.29 -12.85 -14.49
CA ARG A 337 18.78 -11.85 -13.53
C ARG A 337 17.89 -11.87 -12.27
N PRO A 338 18.47 -12.02 -11.06
CA PRO A 338 17.71 -11.84 -9.82
C PRO A 338 16.96 -10.51 -9.80
N PHE A 339 15.75 -10.49 -9.25
CA PHE A 339 14.94 -9.28 -9.17
C PHE A 339 15.66 -8.17 -8.37
N SER A 340 16.37 -8.51 -7.29
CA SER A 340 17.22 -7.56 -6.55
C SER A 340 18.26 -6.87 -7.43
N ALA A 341 18.86 -7.59 -8.37
CA ALA A 341 19.83 -7.04 -9.32
C ALA A 341 19.17 -6.15 -10.39
N SER A 342 17.95 -6.49 -10.83
CA SER A 342 17.14 -5.62 -11.70
C SER A 342 16.75 -4.31 -11.00
N LEU A 343 16.32 -4.40 -9.74
CA LEU A 343 15.98 -3.25 -8.92
C LEU A 343 17.23 -2.37 -8.69
N ALA A 344 18.36 -2.98 -8.38
CA ALA A 344 19.63 -2.29 -8.23
C ALA A 344 20.06 -1.58 -9.51
N ALA A 345 19.93 -2.23 -10.68
CA ALA A 345 20.30 -1.63 -11.96
C ALA A 345 19.47 -0.38 -12.29
N TYR A 346 18.18 -0.36 -11.92
CA TYR A 346 17.34 0.83 -12.11
C TYR A 346 17.61 1.93 -11.07
N LEU A 347 17.66 1.57 -9.78
CA LEU A 347 17.77 2.54 -8.70
C LEU A 347 19.19 3.09 -8.48
N ASN A 348 20.22 2.52 -9.13
CA ASN A 348 21.63 2.64 -8.75
C ASN A 348 22.10 4.09 -8.48
N ALA A 349 22.14 4.43 -7.19
CA ALA A 349 22.34 5.75 -6.63
C ALA A 349 23.83 6.16 -6.60
N THR A 350 24.47 6.25 -7.77
CA THR A 350 25.76 6.93 -7.98
C THR A 350 25.72 7.81 -9.23
N GLU A 351 26.69 8.73 -9.39
CA GLU A 351 26.74 9.65 -10.54
C GLU A 351 26.91 8.93 -11.90
N GLU A 352 27.43 7.70 -11.92
CA GLU A 352 27.68 6.90 -13.14
C GLU A 352 26.62 5.81 -13.41
N GLY A 353 25.72 5.50 -12.46
CA GLY A 353 24.96 4.25 -12.45
C GLY A 353 23.54 4.23 -13.04
N GLY A 354 22.93 5.37 -13.38
CA GLY A 354 21.48 5.42 -13.62
C GLY A 354 21.03 6.16 -14.86
N GLU A 355 21.50 5.78 -16.06
CA GLU A 355 20.98 6.38 -17.31
C GLU A 355 19.47 6.24 -17.43
N ARG A 356 18.91 5.05 -17.13
CA ARG A 356 17.47 4.79 -17.20
C ARG A 356 16.67 5.57 -16.15
N TYR A 357 17.17 5.68 -14.91
CA TYR A 357 16.55 6.53 -13.89
C TYR A 357 16.57 8.00 -14.32
N ASN A 358 17.67 8.50 -14.89
CA ASN A 358 17.73 9.87 -15.37
C ASN A 358 16.83 10.09 -16.60
N GLN A 359 16.55 9.06 -17.39
CA GLN A 359 15.61 9.11 -18.52
C GLN A 359 14.16 8.81 -18.12
N ARG A 360 13.87 8.51 -16.85
CA ARG A 360 12.59 7.94 -16.41
C ARG A 360 11.37 8.80 -16.76
N ALA A 361 11.48 10.12 -16.65
CA ALA A 361 10.40 11.03 -17.03
C ALA A 361 10.15 11.02 -18.55
N GLN A 362 11.20 10.95 -19.36
CA GLN A 362 11.08 10.83 -20.81
C GLN A 362 10.46 9.48 -21.20
N LEU A 363 11.01 8.37 -20.70
CA LEU A 363 10.50 7.02 -20.98
C LEU A 363 9.02 6.90 -20.63
N PHE A 364 8.62 7.51 -19.52
CA PHE A 364 7.24 7.46 -19.08
C PHE A 364 6.32 8.38 -19.89
N LEU A 365 6.75 9.61 -20.24
CA LEU A 365 6.01 10.47 -21.15
C LEU A 365 5.78 9.80 -22.51
N GLU A 366 6.80 9.13 -23.04
CA GLU A 366 6.71 8.37 -24.29
C GLU A 366 5.75 7.16 -24.15
N PHE A 367 5.81 6.44 -23.03
CA PHE A 367 4.85 5.37 -22.72
C PHE A 367 3.40 5.87 -22.68
N LEU A 368 3.15 7.06 -22.10
CA LEU A 368 1.83 7.68 -22.07
C LEU A 368 1.34 8.15 -23.46
N GLY A 369 2.21 8.11 -24.47
CA GLY A 369 1.93 8.49 -25.86
C GLY A 369 2.39 9.90 -26.23
N GLY A 370 3.21 10.55 -25.40
CA GLY A 370 3.81 11.84 -25.69
C GLY A 370 5.07 11.74 -26.57
N THR A 371 5.45 12.85 -27.18
CA THR A 371 6.61 12.98 -28.05
C THR A 371 7.63 13.93 -27.41
N VAL A 372 8.79 13.41 -27.03
CA VAL A 372 9.89 14.22 -26.47
C VAL A 372 10.92 14.54 -27.56
N VAL A 373 11.17 15.83 -27.78
CA VAL A 373 12.17 16.34 -28.74
C VAL A 373 13.09 17.31 -28.02
N ASP A 374 14.40 17.09 -28.13
CA ASP A 374 15.45 17.92 -27.50
C ASP A 374 15.22 18.18 -25.99
N GLY A 375 14.78 17.14 -25.28
CA GLY A 375 14.51 17.21 -23.83
C GLY A 375 13.26 18.00 -23.45
N LYS A 376 12.32 18.20 -24.39
CA LYS A 376 11.04 18.88 -24.15
C LYS A 376 9.88 18.07 -24.70
N LEU A 377 8.76 18.09 -23.99
CA LEU A 377 7.51 17.52 -24.47
C LEU A 377 6.94 18.40 -25.59
N ALA A 378 6.87 17.87 -26.81
CA ALA A 378 6.49 18.62 -28.01
C ALA A 378 4.96 18.75 -28.19
N ASP A 379 4.20 17.80 -27.65
CA ASP A 379 2.77 17.61 -27.84
C ASP A 379 1.98 17.66 -26.51
N GLU A 380 2.44 18.49 -25.57
CA GLU A 380 1.89 18.60 -24.20
C GLU A 380 0.36 18.69 -24.16
N SER A 381 -0.26 19.56 -24.97
CA SER A 381 -1.72 19.72 -24.97
C SER A 381 -2.46 18.48 -25.46
N ALA A 382 -1.93 17.79 -26.48
CA ALA A 382 -2.56 16.57 -27.01
C ALA A 382 -2.45 15.42 -26.01
N LEU A 383 -1.32 15.32 -25.30
CA LEU A 383 -1.15 14.34 -24.23
C LEU A 383 -2.11 14.62 -23.05
N ILE A 384 -2.24 15.89 -22.64
CA ILE A 384 -3.21 16.29 -21.61
C ILE A 384 -4.64 15.93 -22.02
N ASP A 385 -5.03 16.19 -23.27
CA ASP A 385 -6.38 15.86 -23.76
C ASP A 385 -6.66 14.36 -23.70
N LYS A 386 -5.69 13.54 -24.12
CA LYS A 386 -5.78 12.07 -24.02
C LYS A 386 -5.96 11.63 -22.57
N LEU A 387 -5.03 12.04 -21.69
CA LEU A 387 -5.05 11.61 -20.29
C LEU A 387 -6.27 12.15 -19.54
N ALA A 388 -6.79 13.33 -19.89
CA ALA A 388 -8.03 13.84 -19.31
C ALA A 388 -9.22 12.89 -19.58
N GLY A 389 -9.33 12.34 -20.78
CA GLY A 389 -10.37 11.35 -21.12
C GLY A 389 -10.18 10.00 -20.40
N ASP A 390 -8.94 9.55 -20.28
CA ASP A 390 -8.60 8.34 -19.51
C ASP A 390 -8.98 8.54 -18.03
N CYS A 391 -8.56 9.67 -17.44
CA CYS A 391 -8.90 10.08 -16.07
C CYS A 391 -10.41 10.21 -15.85
N GLU A 392 -11.16 10.80 -16.78
CA GLU A 392 -12.61 10.95 -16.64
C GLU A 392 -13.31 9.59 -16.61
N THR A 393 -12.86 8.65 -17.45
CA THR A 393 -13.43 7.31 -17.49
C THR A 393 -13.20 6.57 -16.17
N PHE A 394 -11.95 6.51 -15.70
CA PHE A 394 -11.65 5.84 -14.43
C PHE A 394 -12.24 6.58 -13.23
N GLY A 395 -12.11 7.91 -13.20
CA GLY A 395 -12.60 8.77 -12.14
C GLY A 395 -14.12 8.70 -11.97
N THR A 396 -14.87 8.48 -13.05
CA THR A 396 -16.32 8.23 -12.95
C THR A 396 -16.63 6.92 -12.24
N ILE A 397 -15.97 5.82 -12.63
CA ILE A 397 -16.12 4.51 -11.97
C ILE A 397 -15.75 4.63 -10.50
N TYR A 398 -14.61 5.26 -10.22
CA TYR A 398 -14.10 5.49 -8.87
C TYR A 398 -15.12 6.25 -8.02
N ALA A 399 -15.57 7.43 -8.49
CA ALA A 399 -16.43 8.31 -7.71
C ALA A 399 -17.78 7.67 -7.39
N ILE A 400 -18.43 7.05 -8.39
CA ILE A 400 -19.72 6.37 -8.19
C ILE A 400 -19.57 5.22 -7.18
N THR A 401 -18.56 4.37 -7.36
CA THR A 401 -18.31 3.22 -6.46
C THR A 401 -17.97 3.69 -5.04
N ARG A 402 -17.22 4.79 -4.90
CA ARG A 402 -16.82 5.34 -3.61
C ARG A 402 -17.99 5.98 -2.87
N MET A 403 -18.85 6.72 -3.56
CA MET A 403 -20.07 7.29 -2.99
C MET A 403 -21.05 6.19 -2.53
N GLN A 404 -21.18 5.11 -3.29
CA GLN A 404 -22.02 3.96 -2.93
C GLN A 404 -21.46 3.22 -1.71
N SER A 405 -20.17 2.85 -1.73
CA SER A 405 -19.54 2.08 -0.64
C SER A 405 -19.48 2.84 0.69
N LYS A 406 -19.35 4.18 0.66
CA LYS A 406 -19.33 5.01 1.88
C LYS A 406 -20.69 5.53 2.32
N GLY A 407 -21.78 5.21 1.60
CA GLY A 407 -23.10 5.79 1.87
C GLY A 407 -23.14 7.32 1.77
N ALA A 408 -22.24 7.92 0.97
CA ALA A 408 -22.05 9.36 0.87
C ALA A 408 -22.76 10.02 -0.33
N GLY A 409 -23.40 9.21 -1.18
CA GLY A 409 -24.14 9.68 -2.36
C GLY A 409 -25.63 9.87 -2.08
N THR A 410 -26.16 11.04 -2.41
CA THR A 410 -27.58 11.27 -2.72
C THR A 410 -27.71 11.46 -4.23
N PRO A 411 -28.89 11.28 -4.85
CA PRO A 411 -29.07 11.60 -6.27
C PRO A 411 -28.59 13.02 -6.63
N ALA A 412 -28.79 13.99 -5.74
CA ALA A 412 -28.34 15.37 -5.91
C ALA A 412 -26.81 15.50 -5.90
N THR A 413 -26.12 14.92 -4.91
CA THR A 413 -24.65 14.99 -4.84
C THR A 413 -23.96 14.16 -5.93
N VAL A 414 -24.58 13.07 -6.38
CA VAL A 414 -24.12 12.30 -7.54
C VAL A 414 -24.19 13.14 -8.82
N ARG A 415 -25.31 13.81 -9.09
CA ARG A 415 -25.42 14.72 -10.24
C ARG A 415 -24.43 15.88 -10.14
N GLU A 416 -24.33 16.52 -8.98
CA GLU A 416 -23.41 17.65 -8.83
C GLU A 416 -21.95 17.18 -9.02
N THR A 417 -21.54 16.06 -8.44
CA THR A 417 -20.22 15.44 -8.69
C THR A 417 -19.98 15.21 -10.19
N GLY A 418 -20.99 14.69 -10.90
CA GLY A 418 -20.92 14.45 -12.33
C GLY A 418 -20.78 15.71 -13.20
N ARG A 419 -21.08 16.90 -12.67
CA ARG A 419 -20.83 18.18 -13.36
C ARG A 419 -19.38 18.63 -13.26
N HIS A 420 -18.65 18.15 -12.25
CA HIS A 420 -17.25 18.51 -12.00
C HIS A 420 -16.25 17.51 -12.59
N ILE A 421 -16.68 16.27 -12.91
CA ILE A 421 -15.77 15.17 -13.25
C ILE A 421 -14.85 15.45 -14.45
N ALA A 422 -15.38 15.99 -15.55
CA ALA A 422 -14.58 16.27 -16.75
C ALA A 422 -13.52 17.36 -16.48
N GLY A 423 -13.93 18.44 -15.80
CA GLY A 423 -13.03 19.53 -15.41
C GLY A 423 -11.94 19.05 -14.46
N ALA A 424 -12.32 18.37 -13.38
CA ALA A 424 -11.40 17.80 -12.40
C ALA A 424 -10.40 16.82 -13.04
N SER A 425 -10.86 15.98 -13.97
CA SER A 425 -10.01 15.01 -14.69
C SER A 425 -8.99 15.70 -15.58
N ARG A 426 -9.39 16.77 -16.29
CA ARG A 426 -8.49 17.60 -17.08
C ARG A 426 -7.45 18.31 -16.22
N GLU A 427 -7.85 18.81 -15.06
CA GLU A 427 -6.94 19.51 -14.16
C GLU A 427 -5.87 18.57 -13.59
N MET A 428 -6.27 17.37 -13.15
CA MET A 428 -5.36 16.31 -12.70
C MET A 428 -4.41 15.87 -13.82
N ALA A 429 -4.92 15.64 -15.03
CA ALA A 429 -4.07 15.33 -16.19
C ALA A 429 -3.07 16.47 -16.48
N THR A 430 -3.50 17.73 -16.38
CA THR A 430 -2.66 18.90 -16.64
C THR A 430 -1.51 18.99 -15.64
N ILE A 431 -1.80 18.95 -14.34
CA ILE A 431 -0.74 19.04 -13.32
C ILE A 431 0.22 17.84 -13.41
N TYR A 432 -0.30 16.65 -13.72
CA TYR A 432 0.51 15.43 -13.88
C TYR A 432 1.50 15.56 -15.04
N VAL A 433 1.01 15.89 -16.24
CA VAL A 433 1.85 16.04 -17.45
C VAL A 433 2.87 17.16 -17.26
N LYS A 434 2.46 18.32 -16.72
CA LYS A 434 3.39 19.43 -16.45
C LYS A 434 4.47 19.06 -15.45
N THR A 435 4.13 18.27 -14.44
CA THR A 435 5.09 17.79 -13.44
C THR A 435 6.13 16.86 -14.07
N LEU A 436 5.70 15.93 -14.93
CA LEU A 436 6.59 15.05 -15.70
C LEU A 436 7.46 15.84 -16.69
N ALA A 437 6.86 16.75 -17.45
CA ALA A 437 7.56 17.57 -18.43
C ALA A 437 8.62 18.47 -17.77
N ALA A 438 8.32 19.03 -16.59
CA ALA A 438 9.29 19.82 -15.82
C ALA A 438 10.51 18.99 -15.38
N ALA A 439 10.32 17.70 -15.08
CA ALA A 439 11.42 16.81 -14.69
C ALA A 439 12.43 16.54 -15.82
N LEU A 440 12.06 16.73 -17.09
CA LEU A 440 12.99 16.63 -18.22
C LEU A 440 14.15 17.65 -18.11
N SER A 441 13.91 18.80 -17.46
CA SER A 441 14.92 19.86 -17.33
C SER A 441 15.98 19.59 -16.25
N ASP A 442 15.66 18.75 -15.26
CA ASP A 442 16.58 18.38 -14.17
C ASP A 442 16.36 16.91 -13.78
N PRO A 443 16.75 15.97 -14.66
CA PRO A 443 16.42 14.54 -14.54
C PRO A 443 17.00 13.87 -13.29
N LYS A 444 17.94 14.51 -12.60
CA LYS A 444 18.55 13.95 -11.38
C LYS A 444 17.72 14.23 -10.13
N LYS A 445 16.80 15.20 -10.18
CA LYS A 445 15.94 15.58 -9.05
C LYS A 445 14.67 14.73 -8.99
N PRO A 446 14.03 14.62 -7.81
CA PRO A 446 12.72 14.00 -7.67
C PRO A 446 11.68 14.71 -8.53
N ILE A 447 10.74 13.94 -9.06
CA ILE A 447 9.59 14.46 -9.77
C ILE A 447 8.63 15.07 -8.75
N GLN A 448 8.42 16.39 -8.81
CA GLN A 448 7.64 17.12 -7.82
C GLN A 448 6.81 18.24 -8.46
N ALA A 449 5.52 18.25 -8.13
CA ALA A 449 4.61 19.30 -8.57
C ALA A 449 4.91 20.64 -7.88
N LYS A 450 4.69 21.72 -8.62
CA LYS A 450 4.77 23.10 -8.12
C LYS A 450 3.43 23.79 -8.27
N ALA A 451 3.15 24.76 -7.40
CA ALA A 451 1.86 25.45 -7.37
C ALA A 451 1.54 26.18 -8.69
N ASP A 452 2.56 26.66 -9.41
CA ASP A 452 2.43 27.32 -10.72
C ASP A 452 2.07 26.36 -11.87
N MET A 453 2.08 25.05 -11.62
CA MET A 453 1.63 24.03 -12.57
C MET A 453 0.12 23.78 -12.50
N ASP A 454 -0.54 24.22 -11.42
CA ASP A 454 -1.99 24.10 -11.26
C ASP A 454 -2.72 24.91 -12.34
N PRO A 455 -3.64 24.30 -13.12
CA PRO A 455 -4.43 25.03 -14.11
C PRO A 455 -5.55 25.90 -13.50
N GLY A 456 -5.79 25.81 -12.20
CA GLY A 456 -6.91 26.43 -11.51
C GLY A 456 -8.18 25.58 -11.56
N VAL A 457 -9.24 26.10 -10.95
CA VAL A 457 -10.54 25.42 -10.83
C VAL A 457 -11.35 25.62 -12.10
N THR A 458 -11.71 24.53 -12.77
CA THR A 458 -12.64 24.52 -13.90
C THR A 458 -14.06 24.66 -13.38
N ALA A 459 -14.85 25.55 -13.99
CA ALA A 459 -16.26 25.70 -13.66
C ALA A 459 -17.06 24.42 -13.93
N ALA A 460 -18.06 24.15 -13.09
CA ALA A 460 -18.97 23.02 -13.27
C ALA A 460 -19.65 23.05 -14.64
N ALA A 461 -19.74 21.91 -15.31
CA ALA A 461 -20.52 21.75 -16.53
C ALA A 461 -22.00 22.10 -16.26
N PRO A 462 -22.80 22.50 -17.28
CA PRO A 462 -24.22 22.81 -17.08
C PRO A 462 -25.06 21.58 -16.70
N ALA A 463 -24.59 20.37 -17.01
CA ALA A 463 -25.27 19.10 -16.73
C ALA A 463 -24.24 18.02 -16.37
N PRO A 464 -24.63 16.99 -15.59
CA PRO A 464 -23.75 15.84 -15.32
C PRO A 464 -23.50 15.02 -16.59
N THR A 465 -22.46 14.19 -16.56
CA THR A 465 -22.28 13.16 -17.58
C THR A 465 -23.38 12.09 -17.48
N THR A 466 -23.64 11.40 -18.59
CA THR A 466 -24.68 10.36 -18.67
C THR A 466 -24.53 9.28 -17.60
N GLN A 467 -23.29 8.90 -17.25
CA GLN A 467 -23.04 7.86 -16.25
C GLN A 467 -23.49 8.28 -14.84
N PHE A 468 -23.22 9.53 -14.44
CA PHE A 468 -23.70 10.05 -13.17
C PHE A 468 -25.21 10.26 -13.16
N GLU A 469 -25.79 10.69 -14.28
CA GLU A 469 -27.25 10.81 -14.40
C GLU A 469 -27.96 9.46 -14.24
N LEU A 470 -27.46 8.42 -14.92
CA LEU A 470 -27.97 7.06 -14.78
C LEU A 470 -27.79 6.51 -13.36
N ALA A 471 -26.66 6.79 -12.71
CA ALA A 471 -26.43 6.38 -11.33
C ALA A 471 -27.42 7.05 -10.36
N ALA A 472 -27.67 8.35 -10.53
CA ALA A 472 -28.64 9.09 -9.72
C ALA A 472 -30.07 8.58 -9.93
N LEU A 473 -30.48 8.33 -11.19
CA LEU A 473 -31.78 7.73 -11.51
C LEU A 473 -31.93 6.33 -10.92
N ALA A 474 -30.89 5.51 -10.95
CA ALA A 474 -30.91 4.18 -10.33
C ALA A 474 -31.10 4.26 -8.80
N MET A 475 -30.49 5.25 -8.15
CA MET A 475 -30.66 5.49 -6.71
C MET A 475 -32.09 5.94 -6.39
N GLU A 476 -32.65 6.86 -7.17
CA GLU A 476 -34.05 7.29 -7.03
C GLU A 476 -35.04 6.14 -7.29
N ALA A 477 -34.76 5.27 -8.27
CA ALA A 477 -35.55 4.07 -8.50
C ALA A 477 -35.51 3.12 -7.31
N ALA A 478 -34.35 2.94 -6.70
CA ALA A 478 -34.17 2.08 -5.52
C ALA A 478 -34.87 2.66 -4.28
N GLU A 479 -34.81 3.97 -4.06
CA GLU A 479 -35.58 4.67 -3.02
C GLU A 479 -37.09 4.59 -3.29
N GLY A 480 -37.47 4.73 -4.56
CA GLY A 480 -38.83 4.59 -5.07
C GLY A 480 -39.32 3.14 -5.16
N ALA A 481 -38.48 2.12 -4.91
CA ALA A 481 -38.83 0.70 -5.02
C ALA A 481 -39.78 0.17 -3.96
N LYS A 482 -40.39 1.06 -3.16
CA LYS A 482 -41.72 0.76 -2.60
C LYS A 482 -42.81 0.64 -3.71
N ASP A 483 -42.56 1.19 -4.92
CA ASP A 483 -43.41 1.18 -6.14
C ASP A 483 -42.59 1.19 -7.48
N GLY A 484 -41.41 0.56 -7.55
CA GLY A 484 -40.28 0.98 -8.43
C GLY A 484 -40.25 0.67 -9.94
N ALA A 485 -41.00 -0.31 -10.48
CA ALA A 485 -40.81 -0.72 -11.89
C ALA A 485 -41.36 0.31 -12.90
N GLU A 486 -42.56 0.86 -12.64
CA GLU A 486 -43.19 1.82 -13.54
C GLU A 486 -42.55 3.22 -13.50
N TRP A 487 -41.87 3.55 -12.40
CA TRP A 487 -41.15 4.81 -12.26
C TRP A 487 -39.88 4.81 -13.11
N ALA A 488 -39.08 3.74 -13.06
CA ALA A 488 -37.84 3.62 -13.82
C ALA A 488 -38.11 3.70 -15.34
N ASP A 489 -39.10 2.98 -15.85
CA ASP A 489 -39.47 3.03 -17.28
C ASP A 489 -39.85 4.45 -17.73
N ARG A 490 -40.55 5.23 -16.89
CA ARG A 490 -40.93 6.62 -17.22
C ARG A 490 -39.74 7.57 -17.27
N GLU A 491 -38.78 7.44 -16.36
CA GLU A 491 -37.61 8.32 -16.36
C GLU A 491 -36.62 7.95 -17.46
N PHE A 492 -36.41 6.66 -17.73
CA PHE A 492 -35.64 6.21 -18.89
C PHE A 492 -36.25 6.70 -20.21
N ASP A 493 -37.58 6.67 -20.34
CA ASP A 493 -38.29 7.21 -21.52
C ASP A 493 -38.09 8.71 -21.70
N LYS A 494 -38.07 9.49 -20.61
CA LYS A 494 -37.86 10.94 -20.67
C LYS A 494 -36.45 11.27 -21.13
N GLU A 495 -35.43 10.58 -20.60
CA GLU A 495 -34.05 10.86 -20.98
C GLU A 495 -33.76 10.43 -22.43
N ARG A 496 -34.31 9.30 -22.89
CA ARG A 496 -34.25 8.91 -24.32
C ARG A 496 -34.80 9.99 -25.24
N ARG A 497 -35.96 10.56 -24.91
CA ARG A 497 -36.57 11.65 -25.68
C ARG A 497 -35.75 12.93 -25.63
N ARG A 498 -35.16 13.27 -24.47
CA ARG A 498 -34.29 14.44 -24.32
C ARG A 498 -33.04 14.34 -25.19
N GLN A 499 -32.51 13.12 -25.36
CA GLN A 499 -31.30 12.87 -26.13
C GLN A 499 -31.56 12.49 -27.61
N GLY A 500 -32.82 12.41 -28.04
CA GLY A 500 -33.20 12.15 -29.43
C GLY A 500 -33.04 10.69 -29.88
N TRP A 501 -33.15 9.73 -28.97
CA TRP A 501 -33.05 8.29 -29.22
C TRP A 501 -34.37 7.66 -29.65
#